data_AF-A0A1G0A425-F1
#
_entry.id   AF-A0A1G0A425-F1
#
_cell.length_a   1.000
_cell.length_b   1.000
_cell.length_c   1.000
_cell.angle_alpha   90.00
_cell.angle_beta   90.00
_cell.angle_gamma   90.00
#
_symmetry.space_group_name_H-M   'P 1'
#
loop_
_entity.id
_entity.type
_entity.pdbx_description
1 polymer ?
#
loop_
_entity_poly.entity_id
_entity_poly.type
_entity_poly.pdbx_seq_one_letter_code
_entity_poly.pdbx_strand_id
1 'polypeptide(L)'
;MLNASGRKDLAEQVARHLRKKGFDVIHYGNFGSVQKQTKIVNCSGNIEAARQAREALGLKGLEIYSKPEKPAVVQARVILGTDFNAAATADPAGFGADGGR
;
A
#
# COMPACT_ATOMS: atom_id res chain seq x y z
N MET A 1 -2.61 1.86 -5.40
CA MET A 1 -1.89 0.75 -4.76
C MET A 1 -1.27 -0.12 -5.83
N LEU A 2 0.00 -0.45 -5.74
CA LEU A 2 0.69 -1.24 -6.75
C LEU A 2 1.49 -2.37 -6.10
N ASN A 3 1.31 -3.57 -6.61
CA ASN A 3 2.02 -4.75 -6.15
C ASN A 3 3.30 -4.96 -6.95
N ALA A 4 4.44 -4.67 -6.33
CA ALA A 4 5.75 -4.94 -6.87
C ALA A 4 6.43 -6.11 -6.13
N SER A 5 5.71 -6.89 -5.33
CA SER A 5 6.29 -8.00 -4.57
C SER A 5 6.38 -9.31 -5.36
N GLY A 6 5.65 -9.41 -6.47
CA GLY A 6 5.46 -10.66 -7.21
C GLY A 6 4.49 -11.66 -6.54
N ARG A 7 3.97 -11.36 -5.35
CA ARG A 7 2.97 -12.19 -4.67
C ARG A 7 1.60 -12.02 -5.32
N LYS A 8 0.87 -13.09 -5.61
CA LYS A 8 -0.51 -12.97 -6.11
C LYS A 8 -1.42 -12.33 -5.05
N ASP A 9 -2.41 -11.57 -5.53
CA ASP A 9 -3.50 -10.98 -4.73
C ASP A 9 -3.11 -9.97 -3.64
N LEU A 10 -1.82 -9.69 -3.45
CA LEU A 10 -1.36 -8.82 -2.37
C LEU A 10 -1.91 -7.39 -2.45
N ALA A 11 -1.90 -6.78 -3.65
CA ALA A 11 -2.47 -5.44 -3.82
C ALA A 11 -3.97 -5.40 -3.47
N GLU A 12 -4.71 -6.45 -3.78
CA GLU A 12 -6.14 -6.50 -3.49
C GLU A 12 -6.39 -6.66 -1.99
N GLN A 13 -5.68 -7.56 -1.32
CA GLN A 13 -5.78 -7.73 0.14
C GLN A 13 -5.46 -6.44 0.88
N VAL A 14 -4.37 -5.76 0.49
CA VAL A 14 -3.98 -4.50 1.12
C VAL A 14 -4.95 -3.38 0.79
N ALA A 15 -5.51 -3.33 -0.43
CA ALA A 15 -6.55 -2.38 -0.78
C ALA A 15 -7.82 -2.58 0.06
N ARG A 16 -8.26 -3.82 0.25
CA ARG A 16 -9.39 -4.17 1.13
C ARG A 16 -9.12 -3.77 2.57
N HIS A 17 -7.93 -4.06 3.09
CA HIS A 17 -7.54 -3.70 4.44
C HIS A 17 -7.57 -2.17 4.66
N LEU A 18 -7.01 -1.41 3.73
CA LEU A 18 -7.05 0.06 3.77
C LEU A 18 -8.49 0.58 3.68
N ARG A 19 -9.33 0.01 2.82
CA ARG A 19 -10.75 0.38 2.73
C ARG A 19 -11.51 0.15 4.04
N LYS A 20 -11.26 -0.97 4.72
CA LYS A 20 -11.84 -1.23 6.06
C LYS A 20 -11.41 -0.19 7.11
N LYS A 21 -10.24 0.44 6.93
CA LYS A 21 -9.73 1.52 7.78
C LYS A 21 -10.20 2.92 7.36
N GLY A 22 -11.10 3.02 6.38
CA GLY A 22 -11.68 4.29 5.92
C GLY A 22 -10.92 4.99 4.79
N PHE A 23 -9.94 4.33 4.16
CA PHE A 23 -9.23 4.89 3.03
C PHE A 23 -9.98 4.63 1.72
N ASP A 24 -10.12 5.66 0.89
CA ASP A 24 -10.63 5.48 -0.47
C ASP A 24 -9.53 5.03 -1.43
N VAL A 25 -9.43 3.72 -1.64
CA VAL A 25 -8.52 3.14 -2.62
C VAL A 25 -9.19 3.17 -4.00
N ILE A 26 -8.81 4.16 -4.82
CA ILE A 26 -9.37 4.38 -6.16
C ILE A 26 -8.82 3.38 -7.19
N HIS A 27 -7.55 2.99 -7.06
CA HIS A 27 -6.89 2.10 -8.01
C HIS A 27 -5.92 1.14 -7.32
N TYR A 28 -6.00 -0.15 -7.66
CA TYR A 28 -5.03 -1.16 -7.28
C TYR A 28 -4.65 -2.05 -8.47
N GLY A 29 -3.42 -2.56 -8.51
CA GLY A 29 -2.94 -3.40 -9.60
C GLY A 29 -1.51 -3.92 -9.38
N ASN A 30 -0.95 -4.54 -10.41
CA ASN A 30 0.43 -5.01 -10.38
C ASN A 30 1.40 -3.94 -10.89
N PHE A 31 2.57 -3.84 -10.28
CA PHE A 31 3.66 -3.01 -10.79
C PHE A 31 4.33 -3.74 -11.94
N GLY A 32 4.79 -3.01 -12.96
CA GLY A 32 5.42 -3.59 -14.16
C GLY A 32 6.73 -4.33 -13.89
N SER A 33 7.25 -4.29 -12.66
CA SER A 33 8.47 -4.98 -12.26
C SER A 33 8.43 -5.30 -10.76
N VAL A 34 9.16 -6.35 -10.36
CA VAL A 34 9.32 -6.69 -8.94
C VAL A 34 10.31 -5.71 -8.29
N GLN A 35 9.93 -5.15 -7.14
CA GLN A 35 10.73 -4.23 -6.35
C GLN A 35 11.05 -4.88 -5.00
N LYS A 36 12.30 -4.73 -4.55
CA LYS A 36 12.71 -5.27 -3.24
C LYS A 36 12.06 -4.53 -2.06
N GLN A 37 12.04 -3.20 -2.15
CA GLN A 37 11.60 -2.34 -1.05
C GLN A 37 10.19 -1.80 -1.27
N THR A 38 9.42 -1.75 -0.19
CA THR A 38 8.13 -1.06 -0.14
C THR A 38 8.34 0.44 -0.16
N LYS A 39 7.50 1.17 -0.90
CA LYS A 39 7.59 2.63 -1.02
C LYS A 39 6.21 3.26 -0.87
N ILE A 40 6.16 4.39 -0.20
CA ILE A 40 4.97 5.24 -0.13
C ILE A 40 5.32 6.56 -0.80
N VAL A 41 4.52 6.94 -1.80
CA VAL A 41 4.71 8.16 -2.58
C VAL A 41 3.52 9.09 -2.35
N ASN A 42 3.75 10.31 -1.86
CA ASN A 42 2.78 11.39 -1.82
C ASN A 42 2.70 12.07 -3.19
N CYS A 43 1.52 12.01 -3.82
CA CYS A 43 1.25 12.55 -5.16
C CYS A 43 0.45 13.86 -5.12
N SER A 44 -0.32 14.12 -4.06
CA SER A 44 -1.16 15.34 -3.95
C SER A 44 -0.44 16.54 -3.34
N GLY A 45 0.77 16.36 -2.81
CA GLY A 45 1.48 17.39 -2.05
C GLY A 45 1.05 17.46 -0.59
N ASN A 46 -0.09 16.85 -0.21
CA ASN A 46 -0.48 16.65 1.18
C ASN A 46 0.03 15.30 1.70
N ILE A 47 1.00 15.34 2.60
CA ILE A 47 1.64 14.14 3.17
C ILE A 47 0.74 13.36 4.12
N GLU A 48 -0.34 13.95 4.63
CA GLU A 48 -1.21 13.35 5.65
C GLU A 48 -1.80 12.02 5.18
N ALA A 49 -2.29 11.95 3.93
CA ALA A 49 -2.83 10.71 3.36
C ALA A 49 -1.76 9.60 3.28
N ALA A 50 -0.52 9.97 2.91
CA ALA A 50 0.60 9.03 2.86
C ALA A 50 1.02 8.56 4.27
N ARG A 51 1.00 9.46 5.25
CA ARG A 51 1.30 9.15 6.65
C ARG A 51 0.26 8.22 7.25
N GLN A 52 -1.02 8.52 7.07
CA GLN A 52 -2.11 7.66 7.53
C GLN A 52 -2.02 6.27 6.88
N ALA A 53 -1.74 6.19 5.57
CA ALA A 53 -1.56 4.91 4.88
C ALA A 53 -0.37 4.12 5.47
N ARG A 54 0.75 4.77 5.78
CA ARG A 54 1.90 4.15 6.44
C ARG A 54 1.53 3.54 7.78
N GLU A 55 0.81 4.30 8.60
CA GLU A 55 0.38 3.87 9.94
C GLU A 55 -0.64 2.74 9.87
N ALA A 56 -1.59 2.82 8.95
CA ALA A 56 -2.58 1.78 8.69
C ALA A 56 -1.92 0.44 8.28
N LEU A 57 -0.82 0.50 7.53
CA LEU A 57 -0.06 -0.67 7.10
C LEU A 57 0.97 -1.15 8.13
N GLY A 58 1.10 -0.49 9.28
CA GLY A 58 2.11 -0.85 10.28
C GLY A 58 3.55 -0.62 9.81
N LEU A 59 3.77 0.15 8.74
CA LEU A 59 5.08 0.43 8.15
C LEU A 59 5.78 1.59 8.89
N LYS A 60 5.80 1.52 10.23
CA LYS A 60 6.42 2.54 11.08
C LYS A 60 7.91 2.63 10.73
N GLY A 61 8.38 3.84 10.39
CA GLY A 61 9.76 4.07 9.97
C GLY A 61 10.02 4.01 8.47
N LEU A 62 9.04 3.59 7.65
CA LEU A 62 9.19 3.67 6.20
C LEU A 62 9.22 5.14 5.74
N GLU A 63 10.16 5.45 4.85
CA GLU A 63 10.30 6.76 4.25
C GLU A 63 9.13 7.06 3.30
N ILE A 64 8.61 8.28 3.38
CA ILE A 64 7.55 8.77 2.50
C ILE A 64 8.20 9.67 1.46
N TYR A 65 8.20 9.22 0.21
CA TYR A 65 8.68 10.00 -0.92
C TYR A 65 7.61 11.01 -1.31
N SER A 66 7.96 12.28 -1.46
CA SER A 66 7.03 13.28 -2.00
C SER A 66 7.35 13.56 -3.46
N LYS A 67 6.41 13.26 -4.35
CA LYS A 67 6.50 13.54 -5.78
C LYS A 67 5.14 14.07 -6.25
N PRO A 68 4.84 15.37 -5.98
CA PRO A 68 3.56 15.96 -6.36
C PRO A 68 3.40 15.93 -7.88
N GLU A 69 2.32 15.35 -8.37
CA GLU A 69 1.95 15.31 -9.79
C GLU A 69 0.81 16.31 -10.04
N LYS A 70 0.81 17.06 -11.15
CA LYS A 70 -0.29 17.96 -11.52
C LYS A 70 -0.83 17.58 -12.90
N PRO A 71 -2.11 17.18 -13.02
CA PRO A 71 -3.09 16.96 -11.94
C PRO A 71 -2.82 15.67 -11.16
N ALA A 72 -2.96 15.70 -9.83
CA ALA A 72 -2.82 14.52 -8.99
C ALA A 72 -4.10 13.68 -9.07
N VAL A 73 -4.03 12.51 -9.71
CA VAL A 73 -5.16 11.57 -9.78
C VAL A 73 -5.39 10.84 -8.45
N VAL A 74 -4.34 10.72 -7.63
CA VAL A 74 -4.38 10.07 -6.32
C VAL A 74 -3.64 10.89 -5.28
N GLN A 75 -4.06 10.81 -4.02
CA GLN A 75 -3.38 11.50 -2.93
C GLN A 75 -2.04 10.85 -2.57
N ALA A 76 -2.04 9.52 -2.45
CA ALA A 76 -0.86 8.74 -2.16
C ALA A 76 -0.85 7.45 -2.98
N ARG A 77 0.36 6.97 -3.30
CA ARG A 77 0.61 5.73 -4.02
C ARG A 77 1.50 4.84 -3.17
N VAL A 78 0.97 3.70 -2.77
CA VAL A 78 1.72 2.65 -2.06
C VAL A 78 2.19 1.62 -3.08
N ILE A 79 3.49 1.35 -3.11
CA ILE A 79 4.15 0.32 -3.92
C ILE A 79 4.68 -0.74 -2.96
N LEU A 80 4.12 -1.95 -3.03
CA LEU A 80 4.45 -3.06 -2.13
C LEU A 80 5.64 -3.82 -2.68
N GLY A 81 6.78 -3.80 -1.99
CA GLY A 81 7.97 -4.58 -2.38
C GLY A 81 7.93 -6.00 -1.83
N THR A 82 8.93 -6.81 -2.17
CA THR A 82 9.11 -8.17 -1.61
C THR A 82 9.31 -8.16 -0.10
N ASP A 83 9.88 -7.07 0.43
CA ASP A 83 10.04 -6.82 1.87
C ASP A 83 8.71 -6.59 2.61
N PHE A 84 7.61 -6.32 1.90
CA PHE A 84 6.31 -6.12 2.53
C PHE A 84 5.79 -7.39 3.20
N ASN A 85 5.88 -7.43 4.53
CA ASN A 85 5.30 -8.50 5.32
C ASN A 85 3.88 -8.15 5.80
N ALA A 86 2.87 -8.65 5.09
CA ALA A 86 1.46 -8.49 5.45
C ALA A 86 1.12 -8.99 6.88
N ALA A 87 1.83 -10.00 7.37
CA ALA A 87 1.66 -10.55 8.72
C ALA A 87 2.26 -9.66 9.82
N ALA A 88 3.15 -8.72 9.49
CA ALA A 88 3.71 -7.76 10.44
C ALA A 88 2.90 -6.45 10.51
N THR A 89 1.87 -6.31 9.68
CA THR A 89 0.97 -5.16 9.76
C THR A 89 0.17 -5.22 11.07
N ALA A 90 -0.39 -4.10 11.51
CA ALA A 90 -1.15 -4.01 12.76
C ALA A 90 -2.44 -4.88 12.80
N ASP A 91 -2.76 -5.58 11.72
CA ASP A 91 -3.93 -6.47 11.59
C ASP A 91 -3.58 -7.68 10.71
N PRO A 92 -2.82 -8.67 11.24
CA PRO A 92 -2.44 -9.86 10.48
C PRO A 92 -3.65 -10.70 10.04
N ALA A 93 -4.77 -10.62 10.79
CA ALA A 93 -6.02 -11.30 10.47
C ALA A 93 -6.73 -10.73 9.23
N GLY A 94 -6.48 -9.46 8.87
CA GLY A 94 -7.05 -8.83 7.68
C GLY A 94 -6.43 -9.29 6.37
N PHE A 95 -5.27 -9.94 6.43
CA PHE A 95 -4.49 -10.42 5.28
C PHE A 95 -4.54 -11.94 5.09
N GLY A 96 -5.00 -12.69 6.09
CA GLY A 96 -4.99 -14.15 6.09
C GLY A 96 -6.32 -14.74 6.55
N ALA A 97 -7.24 -14.93 5.60
CA ALA A 97 -8.33 -15.89 5.69
C ALA A 97 -8.95 -16.14 4.30
N ASP A 98 -8.13 -16.52 3.32
CA ASP A 98 -8.63 -17.34 2.20
C ASP A 98 -7.86 -18.66 2.27
N GLY A 99 -8.33 -19.50 3.19
CA GLY A 99 -7.90 -20.87 3.31
C GLY A 99 -8.37 -21.62 2.06
N GLY A 100 -7.46 -22.40 1.49
CA GLY A 100 -7.77 -23.24 0.36
C GLY A 100 -9.01 -24.10 0.58
N ARG A 101 -9.80 -24.20 -0.49
CA ARG A 101 -10.41 -25.42 -1.01
C ARG A 101 -10.65 -25.23 -2.49
#